data_AF-A0A2M7N917-F1
#
_entry.id   AF-A0A2M7N917-F1
#
_cell.length_a   1.000
_cell.length_b   1.000
_cell.length_c   1.000
_cell.angle_alpha   90.00
_cell.angle_beta   90.00
_cell.angle_gamma   90.00
#
_symmetry.space_group_name_H-M   'P 1'
#
loop_
_entity.id
_entity.type
_entity.pdbx_description
1 polymer ?
#
loop_
_entity_poly.entity_id
_entity_poly.type
_entity_poly.pdbx_seq_one_letter_code
_entity_poly.pdbx_strand_id
1 'polypeptide(L)'
;MAGNIIRGLYAITPEEQDTAELLRKVRLALQGGARVLQYRNKLGEDALRLEQATALRGLTQEFGAMLIVNDDALLAQRVDADGVHLGFEDGSVAAARSLLSQ
;
A
#
# COMPACT_ATOMS: atom_id res chain seq x y z
N MET A 1 -12.01 -18.24 14.87
CA MET A 1 -12.21 -18.09 13.41
C MET A 1 -11.76 -16.69 13.04
N ALA A 2 -10.58 -16.54 12.43
CA ALA A 2 -10.14 -15.23 11.96
C ALA A 2 -11.13 -14.78 10.87
N GLY A 3 -12.00 -13.82 11.20
CA GLY A 3 -12.92 -13.26 10.22
C GLY A 3 -12.12 -12.65 9.07
N ASN A 4 -12.66 -12.69 7.85
CA ASN A 4 -12.00 -12.09 6.70
C ASN A 4 -11.72 -10.60 6.98
N ILE A 5 -10.45 -10.21 7.15
CA ILE A 5 -10.03 -8.87 7.59
C ILE A 5 -10.08 -7.84 6.45
N ILE A 6 -9.97 -8.30 5.20
CA ILE A 6 -10.05 -7.46 4.00
C ILE A 6 -11.49 -7.48 3.47
N ARG A 7 -12.16 -6.32 3.48
CA ARG A 7 -13.56 -6.16 3.01
C ARG A 7 -13.79 -4.77 2.42
N GLY A 8 -14.85 -4.65 1.63
CA GLY A 8 -15.26 -3.38 1.03
C GLY A 8 -14.54 -3.09 -0.29
N LEU A 9 -14.44 -1.81 -0.65
CA LEU A 9 -13.79 -1.37 -1.88
C LEU A 9 -12.27 -1.37 -1.71
N TYR A 10 -11.60 -2.13 -2.57
CA TYR A 10 -10.15 -2.22 -2.71
C TYR A 10 -9.73 -1.35 -3.90
N ALA A 11 -9.02 -0.25 -3.63
CA ALA A 11 -8.49 0.65 -4.65
C ALA A 11 -7.01 0.36 -4.91
N ILE A 12 -6.57 0.51 -6.17
CA ILE A 12 -5.17 0.42 -6.58
C ILE A 12 -4.76 1.78 -7.13
N THR A 13 -3.63 2.33 -6.68
CA THR A 13 -3.16 3.62 -7.16
C THR A 13 -2.78 3.56 -8.65
N PRO A 14 -2.99 4.63 -9.42
CA PRO A 14 -2.35 4.77 -10.73
C PRO A 14 -0.84 4.93 -10.56
N GLU A 15 -0.09 4.72 -11.65
CA GLU A 15 1.28 5.20 -11.76
C GLU A 15 1.23 6.74 -11.75
N GLU A 16 1.77 7.36 -10.69
CA GLU A 16 1.72 8.81 -10.49
C GLU A 16 3.07 9.28 -9.95
N GLN A 17 3.66 10.28 -10.60
CA GLN A 17 4.95 10.84 -10.18
C GLN A 17 4.80 12.04 -9.25
N ASP A 18 3.66 12.75 -9.34
CA ASP A 18 3.36 13.84 -8.43
C ASP A 18 2.73 13.30 -7.14
N THR A 19 3.50 13.33 -6.05
CA THR A 19 3.04 12.88 -4.72
C THR A 19 1.78 13.63 -4.27
N ALA A 20 1.67 14.94 -4.52
CA ALA A 20 0.51 15.72 -4.09
C ALA A 20 -0.75 15.31 -4.86
N GLU A 21 -0.64 15.08 -6.16
CA GLU A 21 -1.76 14.60 -6.99
C GLU A 21 -2.17 13.17 -6.62
N LEU A 22 -1.20 12.29 -6.33
CA LEU A 22 -1.47 10.95 -5.82
C LEU A 22 -2.28 11.00 -4.52
N LEU A 23 -1.83 11.78 -3.55
CA LEU A 23 -2.51 11.94 -2.27
C LEU A 23 -3.92 12.52 -2.44
N ARG A 24 -4.10 13.48 -3.36
CA ARG A 24 -5.42 14.06 -3.67
C ARG A 24 -6.38 12.99 -4.20
N LYS A 25 -5.95 12.20 -5.19
CA LYS A 25 -6.75 11.10 -5.78
C LYS A 25 -7.12 10.06 -4.72
N VAL A 26 -6.15 9.65 -3.90
CA VAL A 26 -6.38 8.65 -2.84
C VAL A 26 -7.33 9.19 -1.77
N ARG A 27 -7.20 10.45 -1.34
CA ARG A 27 -8.12 11.06 -0.37
C ARG A 27 -9.56 11.03 -0.87
N LEU A 28 -9.78 11.34 -2.15
CA LEU A 28 -11.12 11.25 -2.76
C LEU A 28 -11.65 9.80 -2.78
N ALA A 29 -10.82 8.81 -3.09
CA ALA A 29 -11.22 7.40 -3.07
C ALA A 29 -11.60 6.93 -1.65
N LEU A 30 -10.83 7.34 -0.63
CA LEU A 30 -11.10 7.01 0.77
C LEU A 30 -12.39 7.68 1.27
N GLN A 31 -12.62 8.95 0.91
CA GLN A 31 -13.89 9.66 1.15
C GLN A 31 -15.07 8.98 0.46
N GLY A 32 -14.85 8.42 -0.74
CA GLY A 32 -15.83 7.64 -1.49
C GLY A 32 -16.11 6.24 -0.93
N GLY A 33 -15.40 5.81 0.11
CA GLY A 33 -15.66 4.54 0.81
C GLY A 33 -14.63 3.43 0.59
N ALA A 34 -13.52 3.69 -0.11
CA ALA A 34 -12.41 2.75 -0.14
C ALA A 34 -11.88 2.48 1.28
N ARG A 35 -11.61 1.22 1.60
CA ARG A 35 -11.07 0.79 2.91
C ARG A 35 -9.80 -0.05 2.81
N VAL A 36 -9.39 -0.36 1.58
CA VAL A 36 -8.12 -1.00 1.28
C VAL A 36 -7.51 -0.26 0.11
N LEU A 37 -6.26 0.17 0.26
CA LEU A 37 -5.50 0.85 -0.77
C LEU A 37 -4.24 0.06 -1.06
N GLN A 38 -4.03 -0.32 -2.31
CA GLN A 38 -2.76 -0.83 -2.78
C GLN A 38 -1.97 0.27 -3.47
N TYR A 39 -0.82 0.59 -2.90
CA TYR A 39 0.18 1.43 -3.53
C TYR A 39 0.94 0.63 -4.60
N ARG A 40 0.78 1.04 -5.85
CA ARG A 40 1.43 0.46 -7.01
C ARG A 40 2.10 1.57 -7.83
N ASN A 41 3.43 1.56 -7.85
CA ASN A 41 4.24 2.43 -8.67
C ASN A 41 5.46 1.63 -9.18
N LYS A 42 5.45 1.30 -10.48
CA LYS A 42 6.52 0.55 -11.17
C LYS A 42 7.52 1.46 -11.88
N LEU A 43 7.21 2.75 -12.01
CA LEU A 43 8.01 3.72 -12.77
C LEU A 43 8.84 4.66 -11.90
N GLY A 44 8.47 4.82 -10.63
CA GLY A 44 9.16 5.71 -9.69
C GLY A 44 10.47 5.14 -9.18
N GLU A 45 11.43 6.02 -8.93
CA GLU A 45 12.66 5.67 -8.22
C GLU A 45 12.39 5.35 -6.74
N ASP A 46 13.29 4.61 -6.10
CA ASP A 46 13.11 4.15 -4.71
C ASP A 46 12.87 5.28 -3.70
N ALA A 47 13.50 6.44 -3.90
CA ALA A 47 13.29 7.62 -3.05
C ALA A 47 11.85 8.15 -3.14
N LEU A 48 11.33 8.29 -4.36
CA LEU A 48 9.94 8.70 -4.59
C LEU A 48 8.98 7.65 -4.05
N ARG A 49 9.27 6.36 -4.27
CA ARG A 49 8.42 5.27 -3.80
C ARG A 49 8.31 5.26 -2.28
N LEU A 50 9.41 5.50 -1.58
CA LEU A 50 9.44 5.64 -0.13
C LEU A 50 8.64 6.86 0.34
N GLU A 51 8.85 8.03 -0.29
CA GLU A 51 8.12 9.25 0.03
C GLU A 51 6.61 9.05 -0.10
N GLN A 52 6.16 8.57 -1.26
CA GLN A 52 4.75 8.34 -1.55
C GLN A 52 4.13 7.31 -0.60
N ALA A 53 4.79 6.16 -0.41
CA ALA A 53 4.28 5.12 0.48
C ALA A 53 4.18 5.60 1.94
N THR A 54 5.14 6.40 2.41
CA THR A 54 5.12 7.00 3.75
C THR A 54 3.95 7.99 3.89
N ALA A 55 3.74 8.86 2.90
CA ALA A 55 2.64 9.81 2.92
C ALA A 55 1.27 9.10 2.85
N LEU A 56 1.16 8.03 2.05
CA LEU A 56 -0.03 7.19 1.97
C LEU A 56 -0.29 6.42 3.27
N ARG A 57 0.75 5.99 4.00
CA ARG A 57 0.57 5.37 5.32
C ARG A 57 -0.12 6.32 6.29
N GLY A 58 0.33 7.58 6.38
CA GLY A 58 -0.32 8.59 7.20
C GLY A 58 -1.77 8.82 6.79
N LEU A 59 -2.02 8.99 5.49
CA LEU A 59 -3.36 9.21 4.96
C LEU A 59 -4.30 8.01 5.21
N THR A 60 -3.84 6.78 5.02
CA THR A 60 -4.67 5.59 5.26
C THR A 60 -5.01 5.43 6.74
N GLN A 61 -4.09 5.77 7.65
CA GLN A 61 -4.36 5.79 9.10
C GLN A 61 -5.44 6.82 9.47
N GLU A 62 -5.41 8.03 8.89
CA GLU A 62 -6.45 9.06 9.11
C GLU A 62 -7.87 8.53 8.80
N PHE A 63 -8.00 7.66 7.80
CA PHE A 63 -9.28 7.12 7.34
C PHE A 63 -9.60 5.71 7.89
N GLY A 64 -8.73 5.13 8.71
CA GLY A 64 -8.87 3.74 9.18
C GLY A 64 -8.90 2.72 8.03
N ALA A 65 -8.15 2.99 6.97
CA ALA A 65 -8.02 2.12 5.81
C ALA A 65 -6.70 1.33 5.87
N MET A 66 -6.69 0.16 5.21
CA MET A 66 -5.48 -0.63 5.07
C MET A 66 -4.60 -0.11 3.93
N LEU A 67 -3.29 -0.06 4.15
CA LEU A 67 -2.27 0.14 3.13
C LEU A 67 -1.61 -1.18 2.77
N ILE A 68 -1.65 -1.54 1.49
CA ILE A 68 -0.93 -2.67 0.90
C ILE A 68 0.12 -2.14 -0.07
N VAL A 69 1.37 -2.58 0.03
CA VAL A 69 2.41 -2.22 -0.95
C VAL A 69 2.50 -3.31 -2.02
N ASN A 70 2.59 -2.91 -3.29
CA ASN A 70 2.73 -3.83 -4.40
C ASN A 70 4.19 -4.28 -4.59
N ASP A 71 4.40 -5.58 -4.80
CA ASP A 71 5.64 -6.32 -5.15
C ASP A 71 6.82 -6.20 -4.15
N ASP A 72 6.84 -5.19 -3.29
CA ASP A 72 8.01 -4.81 -2.49
C ASP A 72 7.77 -4.95 -0.98
N ALA A 73 8.11 -6.13 -0.45
CA ALA A 73 7.95 -6.43 0.97
C ALA A 73 8.89 -5.61 1.87
N LEU A 74 10.06 -5.18 1.37
CA LEU A 74 10.99 -4.33 2.12
C LEU A 74 10.43 -2.92 2.27
N LEU A 75 9.89 -2.35 1.19
CA LEU A 75 9.18 -1.08 1.27
C LEU A 75 7.98 -1.17 2.21
N ALA A 76 7.18 -2.25 2.12
CA ALA A 76 6.06 -2.49 3.01
C ALA A 76 6.47 -2.46 4.49
N GLN A 77 7.55 -3.15 4.84
CA GLN A 77 8.11 -3.15 6.20
C GLN A 77 8.57 -1.74 6.62
N ARG A 78 9.32 -1.04 5.76
CA ARG A 78 9.89 0.27 6.06
C ARG A 78 8.85 1.35 6.35
N VAL A 79 7.66 1.24 5.76
CA VAL A 79 6.57 2.22 5.93
C VAL A 79 5.46 1.72 6.87
N ASP A 80 5.67 0.58 7.55
CA ASP A 80 4.67 -0.03 8.43
C ASP A 80 3.32 -0.26 7.73
N ALA A 81 3.37 -0.78 6.50
CA ALA A 81 2.18 -1.13 5.74
C ALA A 81 1.47 -2.34 6.35
N ASP A 82 0.14 -2.41 6.18
CA ASP A 82 -0.67 -3.51 6.70
C ASP A 82 -0.48 -4.82 5.92
N GLY A 83 0.21 -4.76 4.78
CA GLY A 83 0.61 -5.94 4.03
C GLY A 83 1.33 -5.63 2.71
N VAL A 84 1.64 -6.71 2.00
CA VAL A 84 2.23 -6.68 0.65
C VAL A 84 1.39 -7.53 -0.30
N HIS A 85 1.24 -7.07 -1.53
CA HIS A 85 0.70 -7.87 -2.63
C HIS A 85 1.87 -8.40 -3.47
N LEU A 86 1.96 -9.71 -3.65
CA LEU A 86 3.01 -10.37 -4.42
C LEU A 86 2.40 -11.11 -5.60
N GLY A 87 2.92 -10.85 -6.79
CA GLY A 87 2.72 -11.67 -7.97
C GLY A 87 3.63 -12.91 -7.97
N PHE A 88 3.64 -13.61 -9.11
CA PHE A 88 4.35 -14.89 -9.25
C PHE A 88 5.87 -14.74 -9.15
N GLU A 89 6.43 -13.61 -9.60
CA GLU A 89 7.87 -13.39 -9.71
C GLU A 89 8.46 -12.56 -8.56
N ASP A 90 7.62 -12.06 -7.65
CA ASP A 90 8.01 -11.06 -6.63
C ASP A 90 8.59 -11.67 -5.33
N GLY A 91 9.02 -12.93 -5.40
CA GLY A 91 9.58 -13.69 -4.29
C GLY A 91 8.57 -14.60 -3.58
N SER A 92 9.03 -15.24 -2.50
CA SER A 92 8.21 -16.22 -1.78
C SER A 92 7.36 -15.60 -0.69
N VAL A 93 6.12 -16.08 -0.56
CA VAL A 93 5.20 -15.72 0.55
C VAL A 93 5.84 -15.97 1.91
N ALA A 94 6.65 -17.02 2.05
CA ALA A 94 7.35 -17.35 3.29
C ALA A 94 8.36 -16.26 3.69
N ALA A 95 9.17 -15.78 2.73
CA ALA A 95 10.13 -14.72 2.97
C ALA A 95 9.45 -13.40 3.36
N ALA A 96 8.43 -12.98 2.61
CA ALA A 96 7.67 -11.77 2.93
C ALA A 96 7.00 -11.85 4.30
N ARG A 97 6.43 -13.00 4.66
CA ARG A 97 5.86 -13.22 6.00
C ARG A 97 6.91 -13.09 7.09
N SER A 98 8.09 -13.68 6.91
CA SER A 98 9.19 -13.57 7.88
C SER A 98 9.65 -12.13 8.08
N LEU A 99 9.56 -11.30 7.04
CA LEU A 99 9.95 -9.89 7.07
C LEU A 99 8.90 -9.02 7.79
N LEU A 100 7.62 -9.26 7.54
CA LEU A 100 6.51 -8.44 8.06
C LEU A 100 5.97 -8.89 9.43
N SER A 101 6.43 -10.02 9.96
CA SER A 101 6.00 -10.54 11.27
C SER A 101 6.97 -10.20 12.41
N GLN A 102 7.90 -9.28 12.19
CA GLN A 102 8.81 -8.73 13.20
C GLN A 102 8.21 -7.45 13.78
#